data_AF-A0AAW2KCX7-F1
#
_entry.id   AF-A0AAW2KCX7-F1
#
_cell.length_a   1.000
_cell.length_b   1.000
_cell.length_c   1.000
_cell.angle_alpha   90.00
_cell.angle_beta   90.00
_cell.angle_gamma   90.00
#
_symmetry.space_group_name_H-M   'P 1'
#
loop_
_entity.id
_entity.type
_entity.pdbx_description
1 polymer ?
#
loop_
_entity_poly.entity_id
_entity_poly.type
_entity_poly.pdbx_seq_one_letter_code
_entity_poly.pdbx_strand_id
1 'polypeptide(L)'
;MEGAGFASIENLGDQAASLECEEDKRHRIKKIAITGIEPVGCLPRNTASDSYRNCNAAENNFSQSHNILLKQHISALNYETPGVFKYLDLYTAFISALKIHQNSPG
;
A
#
# COMPACT_ATOMS: atom_id res chain seq x y z
N MET A 1 7.15 5.21 39.52
CA MET A 1 7.10 3.93 38.79
C MET A 1 6.46 4.27 37.44
N GLU A 2 7.31 4.82 36.58
CA GLU A 2 7.70 4.22 35.28
C GLU A 2 6.55 4.36 34.28
N GLY A 3 6.55 5.25 33.29
CA GLY A 3 7.68 5.78 32.53
C GLY A 3 7.83 4.99 31.24
N ALA A 4 7.08 5.37 30.20
CA ALA A 4 7.39 5.15 28.79
C ALA A 4 6.46 6.12 28.03
N GLY A 5 6.91 7.27 27.54
CA GLY A 5 8.03 7.41 26.62
C GLY A 5 7.46 7.26 25.22
N PHE A 6 6.85 8.34 24.69
CA PHE A 6 6.54 8.45 23.27
C PHE A 6 7.87 8.39 22.52
N ALA A 7 8.23 7.20 22.05
CA ALA A 7 9.37 7.05 21.16
C ALA A 7 8.96 7.56 19.78
N SER A 8 9.56 8.68 19.39
CA SER A 8 9.72 9.06 18.00
C SER A 8 10.16 7.86 17.18
N ILE A 9 9.48 7.59 16.08
CA ILE A 9 10.06 6.82 14.98
C ILE A 9 10.02 7.73 13.76
N GLU A 10 10.97 8.67 13.73
CA GLU A 10 11.55 9.06 12.45
C GLU A 10 12.27 7.83 11.89
N ASN A 11 12.21 7.68 10.57
CA ASN A 11 12.85 6.64 9.76
C ASN A 11 12.28 5.22 9.86
N LEU A 12 11.29 4.95 9.01
CA LEU A 12 11.24 3.70 8.25
C LEU A 12 10.97 4.03 6.78
N GLY A 13 11.96 4.66 6.14
CA GLY A 13 12.16 4.55 4.70
C GLY A 13 12.68 3.16 4.30
N ASP A 14 12.17 2.09 4.93
CA ASP A 14 12.73 0.74 4.82
C ASP A 14 11.69 -0.38 4.97
N GLN A 15 10.59 -0.26 4.23
CA GLN A 15 9.89 -1.44 3.72
C GLN A 15 10.08 -1.49 2.20
N ALA A 16 11.36 -1.42 1.80
CA ALA A 16 11.76 -1.92 0.50
C ALA A 16 11.56 -3.43 0.50
N ALA A 17 10.65 -3.87 -0.38
CA ALA A 17 10.60 -5.22 -0.90
C ALA A 17 10.46 -6.35 0.14
N SER A 18 9.25 -6.90 0.25
CA SER A 18 9.14 -8.34 0.49
C SER A 18 9.75 -9.09 -0.71
N LEU A 19 11.08 -9.20 -0.67
CA LEU A 19 11.90 -10.12 -1.43
C LEU A 19 12.95 -10.62 -0.43
N GLU A 20 12.53 -11.46 0.51
CA GLU A 20 13.42 -12.48 1.05
C GLU A 20 13.75 -13.42 -0.11
N CYS A 21 14.75 -13.04 -0.90
CA CYS A 21 15.45 -13.96 -1.79
C CYS A 21 16.80 -14.20 -1.15
N GLU A 22 16.84 -15.31 -0.41
CA GLU A 22 18.00 -16.08 0.02
C GLU A 22 19.27 -15.80 -0.80
N GLU A 23 20.40 -15.66 -0.11
CA GLU A 23 21.68 -15.04 -0.51
C GLU A 23 22.35 -15.54 -1.81
N ASP A 24 21.72 -16.36 -2.65
CA ASP A 24 22.34 -16.96 -3.84
C ASP A 24 21.69 -16.58 -5.18
N LYS A 25 21.10 -15.38 -5.27
CA LYS A 25 20.77 -14.78 -6.57
C LYS A 25 21.45 -13.45 -6.77
N ARG A 26 22.73 -13.54 -7.12
CA ARG A 26 23.49 -12.53 -7.89
C ARG A 26 22.90 -12.33 -9.31
N HIS A 27 21.59 -12.17 -9.41
CA HIS A 27 20.91 -11.72 -10.62
C HIS A 27 20.39 -10.32 -10.32
N ARG A 28 21.02 -9.34 -10.95
CA ARG A 28 20.62 -7.92 -10.87
C ARG A 28 19.10 -7.83 -11.00
N ILE A 29 18.43 -7.38 -9.95
CA ILE A 29 17.01 -7.03 -10.02
C ILE A 29 16.90 -5.91 -11.04
N LYS A 30 16.27 -6.18 -12.19
CA LYS A 30 16.19 -5.22 -13.30
C LYS A 30 14.98 -4.30 -13.18
N LYS A 31 13.95 -4.73 -12.45
CA LYS A 31 12.69 -4.01 -12.24
C LYS A 31 12.11 -4.41 -10.89
N ILE A 32 11.60 -3.43 -10.14
CA ILE A 32 10.96 -3.60 -8.84
C ILE A 32 9.50 -3.17 -8.99
N ALA A 33 8.57 -4.07 -8.69
CA ALA A 33 7.15 -3.75 -8.60
C ALA A 33 6.83 -3.29 -7.17
N ILE A 34 6.23 -2.11 -7.05
CA ILE A 34 5.78 -1.55 -5.78
C ILE A 34 4.26 -1.49 -5.83
N THR A 35 3.62 -2.18 -4.89
CA THR A 35 2.17 -2.23 -4.80
C THR A 35 1.64 -1.05 -4.00
N GLY A 36 0.56 -0.42 -4.48
CA GLY A 36 -0.26 0.43 -3.62
C GLY A 36 -1.00 -0.40 -2.58
N ILE A 37 -1.51 0.25 -1.54
CA ILE A 37 -2.40 -0.34 -0.54
C ILE A 37 -3.79 -0.49 -1.17
N GLU A 38 -4.39 -1.66 -1.00
CA GLU A 38 -5.78 -1.95 -1.32
C GLU A 38 -6.77 -1.07 -0.50
N PRO A 39 -8.07 -0.99 -0.84
CA PRO A 39 -9.04 -0.32 0.01
C PRO A 39 -9.19 -1.06 1.36
N VAL A 40 -8.45 -0.64 2.38
CA VAL A 40 -8.38 -1.33 3.68
C VAL A 40 -9.78 -1.41 4.31
N GLY A 41 -10.59 -0.37 4.14
CA GLY A 41 -11.96 -0.34 4.63
C GLY A 41 -12.88 -1.38 3.99
N CYS A 42 -12.48 -1.98 2.86
CA CYS A 42 -13.22 -3.05 2.19
C CYS A 42 -12.70 -4.46 2.52
N LEU A 43 -11.68 -4.61 3.36
CA LEU A 43 -11.16 -5.93 3.72
C LEU A 43 -12.16 -6.73 4.56
N PRO A 44 -12.19 -8.07 4.45
CA PRO A 44 -13.12 -8.92 5.21
C PRO A 44 -13.10 -8.67 6.72
N ARG A 45 -11.93 -8.32 7.28
CA ARG A 45 -11.77 -7.98 8.70
C ARG A 45 -12.59 -6.75 9.10
N ASN A 46 -12.74 -5.79 8.19
CA ASN A 46 -13.33 -4.48 8.43
C ASN A 46 -14.82 -4.45 8.11
N THR A 47 -15.26 -5.31 7.19
CA THR A 47 -16.64 -5.37 6.71
C THR A 47 -17.44 -6.52 7.33
N ALA A 48 -16.80 -7.44 8.07
CA ALA A 48 -17.46 -8.59 8.70
C ALA A 48 -18.63 -8.20 9.64
N SER A 49 -18.50 -7.10 10.39
CA SER A 49 -19.53 -6.62 11.31
C SER A 49 -20.81 -6.15 10.61
N ASP A 50 -20.70 -5.80 9.32
CA ASP A 50 -21.81 -5.36 8.48
C ASP A 50 -22.08 -6.34 7.31
N SER A 51 -21.80 -7.63 7.55
CA SER A 51 -22.07 -8.70 6.58
C SER A 51 -21.48 -8.44 5.19
N TYR A 52 -20.29 -7.82 5.13
CA TYR A 52 -19.56 -7.50 3.90
C TYR A 52 -20.27 -6.49 2.98
N ARG A 53 -21.18 -5.66 3.50
CA ARG A 53 -21.99 -4.73 2.69
C ARG A 53 -21.32 -3.38 2.48
N ASN A 54 -20.83 -2.75 3.55
CA ASN A 54 -20.25 -1.42 3.50
C ASN A 54 -18.74 -1.46 3.76
N CYS A 55 -18.02 -0.56 3.10
CA CYS A 55 -16.61 -0.32 3.37
C CYS A 55 -16.43 0.86 4.33
N ASN A 56 -15.41 0.83 5.16
CA ASN A 56 -15.05 1.98 5.99
C ASN A 56 -14.41 3.10 5.14
N ALA A 57 -15.10 4.23 5.01
CA ALA A 57 -14.63 5.37 4.23
C ALA A 57 -13.33 6.01 4.77
N ALA A 58 -13.16 6.10 6.09
CA ALA A 58 -11.97 6.69 6.70
C ALA A 58 -10.72 5.85 6.40
N GLU A 59 -10.85 4.52 6.46
CA GLU A 59 -9.76 3.59 6.14
C GLU A 59 -9.45 3.56 4.63
N ASN A 60 -10.46 3.68 3.78
CA ASN A 60 -10.24 3.84 2.34
C ASN A 60 -9.56 5.17 1.98
N ASN A 61 -9.87 6.26 2.70
CA ASN A 61 -9.20 7.54 2.53
C ASN A 61 -7.73 7.48 2.96
N PHE A 62 -7.41 6.70 4.01
CA PHE A 62 -6.04 6.40 4.38
C PHE A 62 -5.29 5.70 3.24
N SER A 63 -5.85 4.62 2.67
CA SER A 63 -5.24 3.91 1.52
C SER A 63 -4.99 4.85 0.34
N GLN A 64 -5.98 5.68 -0.01
CA GLN A 64 -5.85 6.65 -1.12
C GLN A 64 -4.74 7.67 -0.86
N SER A 65 -4.70 8.24 0.34
CA SER A 65 -3.68 9.22 0.73
C SER A 65 -2.28 8.63 0.70
N HIS A 66 -2.10 7.43 1.26
CA HIS A 66 -0.84 6.69 1.17
C HIS A 66 -0.42 6.45 -0.28
N ASN A 67 -1.34 5.99 -1.13
CA ASN A 67 -1.05 5.69 -2.53
C ASN A 67 -0.68 6.93 -3.36
N ILE A 68 -1.23 8.10 -3.04
CA ILE A 68 -0.82 9.37 -3.65
C ILE A 68 0.64 9.68 -3.31
N LEU A 69 0.99 9.63 -2.02
CA LEU A 69 2.36 9.88 -1.56
C LEU A 69 3.34 8.84 -2.13
N LEU A 70 2.95 7.56 -2.15
CA LEU A 70 3.75 6.48 -2.70
C LEU A 70 4.06 6.70 -4.20
N LYS A 71 3.06 7.09 -5.00
CA LYS A 71 3.27 7.42 -6.41
C LYS A 71 4.24 8.58 -6.60
N GLN A 72 4.17 9.60 -5.74
CA GLN A 72 5.12 10.74 -5.78
C GLN A 72 6.55 10.27 -5.51
N HIS A 73 6.76 9.43 -4.49
CA HIS A 73 8.08 8.87 -4.17
C HIS A 73 8.60 7.95 -5.30
N ILE A 74 7.76 7.11 -5.88
CA ILE A 74 8.12 6.27 -7.04
C ILE A 74 8.53 7.13 -8.24
N SER A 75 7.85 8.26 -8.45
CA SER A 75 8.20 9.21 -9.52
C SER A 75 9.57 9.84 -9.28
N ALA A 76 9.88 10.23 -8.04
CA ALA A 76 11.19 10.75 -7.67
C ALA A 76 12.29 9.70 -7.86
N LEU A 77 12.07 8.46 -7.41
CA LEU A 77 13.03 7.36 -7.60
C LEU A 77 13.29 7.06 -9.09
N ASN A 78 12.26 7.06 -9.92
CA ASN A 78 12.40 6.82 -11.36
C ASN A 78 13.06 7.98 -12.12
N TYR A 79 13.10 9.18 -11.55
CA TYR A 79 13.87 10.28 -12.11
C TYR A 79 15.38 9.99 -12.01
N GLU A 80 15.83 9.47 -10.87
CA GLU A 80 17.23 9.10 -10.62
C GLU A 80 17.61 7.74 -11.24
N THR A 81 16.64 6.81 -11.29
CA THR A 81 16.84 5.44 -11.78
C THR A 81 15.79 5.05 -12.83
N PRO A 82 15.91 5.56 -14.07
CA PRO A 82 14.89 5.39 -15.10
C PRO A 82 14.51 3.93 -15.36
N GLY A 83 13.24 3.61 -15.14
CA GLY A 83 12.64 2.34 -15.52
C GLY A 83 12.81 1.19 -14.53
N VAL A 84 13.40 1.45 -13.35
CA VAL A 84 13.57 0.44 -12.29
C VAL A 84 12.26 0.19 -11.55
N PHE A 85 11.55 1.23 -11.13
CA PHE A 85 10.38 1.08 -10.27
C PHE A 85 9.07 1.14 -11.06
N LYS A 86 8.15 0.21 -10.79
CA LYS A 86 6.81 0.17 -11.40
C LYS A 86 5.74 0.10 -10.32
N TYR A 87 4.79 1.04 -10.36
CA TYR A 87 3.64 1.04 -9.48
C TYR A 87 2.59 0.03 -9.95
N LEU A 88 2.08 -0.80 -9.03
CA LEU A 88 0.95 -1.69 -9.24
C LEU A 88 -0.26 -1.18 -8.46
N ASP A 89 -1.36 -0.91 -9.17
CA ASP A 89 -2.56 -0.31 -8.58
C ASP A 89 -3.48 -1.34 -7.94
N LEU A 90 -3.11 -1.85 -6.75
CA LEU A 90 -3.95 -2.79 -6.03
C LEU A 90 -5.30 -2.20 -5.61
N TYR A 91 -5.35 -0.89 -5.32
CA TYR A 91 -6.60 -0.24 -4.93
C TYR A 91 -7.69 -0.45 -6.00
N THR A 92 -7.40 -0.07 -7.24
CA THR A 92 -8.33 -0.21 -8.37
C THR A 92 -8.62 -1.67 -8.69
N ALA A 93 -7.62 -2.55 -8.61
CA ALA A 93 -7.80 -3.98 -8.83
C ALA A 93 -8.80 -4.60 -7.84
N PHE A 94 -8.69 -4.26 -6.56
CA PHE A 94 -9.62 -4.71 -5.52
C PHE A 94 -11.03 -4.19 -5.73
N ILE A 95 -11.20 -2.88 -5.96
CA ILE A 95 -12.52 -2.29 -6.21
C ILE A 95 -13.21 -2.96 -7.41
N SER A 96 -12.44 -3.23 -8.47
CA SER A 96 -12.92 -3.93 -9.67
C SER A 96 -13.31 -5.38 -9.38
N ALA A 97 -12.48 -6.11 -8.64
CA ALA A 97 -12.75 -7.51 -8.25
C ALA A 97 -13.98 -7.64 -7.35
N LEU A 98 -14.16 -6.69 -6.42
CA LEU A 98 -15.31 -6.64 -5.51
C LEU A 98 -16.59 -6.12 -6.18
N LYS A 99 -16.52 -5.67 -7.44
CA LYS A 99 -17.64 -5.03 -8.17
C LYS A 99 -18.28 -3.87 -7.39
N ILE A 100 -17.49 -3.18 -6.58
CA ILE A 100 -17.96 -2.01 -5.86
C ILE A 100 -18.06 -0.88 -6.90
N HIS A 101 -19.28 -0.59 -7.35
CA HIS A 101 -19.54 0.58 -8.17
C HIS A 101 -19.34 1.83 -7.31
N GLN A 102 -18.71 2.88 -7.85
CA GLN A 102 -18.52 4.17 -7.17
C GLN A 102 -19.84 4.87 -6.75
N ASN A 103 -20.99 4.28 -7.09
CA ASN A 103 -22.34 4.73 -6.73
C ASN A 103 -22.92 4.08 -5.47
N SER A 104 -22.14 3.27 -4.74
CA SER A 104 -22.48 2.87 -3.37
C SER A 104 -21.56 3.62 -2.42
N PRO A 105 -22.00 4.77 -1.87
CA PRO A 105 -21.21 5.50 -0.90
C PRO A 105 -21.15 4.63 0.36
N GLY A 106 -19.97 4.10 0.64
CA GLY A 106 -19.61 3.66 1.98
C GLY A 106 -19.49 4.86 2.91
#